data_AF-A0A3L7NUB3-F1
#
_entry.id   AF-A0A3L7NUB3-F1
#
_cell.length_a   1.000
_cell.length_b   1.000
_cell.length_c   1.000
_cell.angle_alpha   90.00
_cell.angle_beta   90.00
_cell.angle_gamma   90.00
#
_symmetry.space_group_name_H-M   'P 1'
#
loop_
_entity.id
_entity.type
_entity.pdbx_description
1 polymer ?
#
loop_
_entity_poly.entity_id
_entity_poly.type
_entity_poly.pdbx_seq_one_letter_code
_entity_poly.pdbx_strand_id
1 'polypeptide(L)'
;MPAHVANHVRYDGAAYLGSSLQPFLVTADPNKPNFRVPNVGIEKIAADRFQSRADLLSQLDQFRRDLDTGRHMLTGDRFNQNAINMLTSDAALKAFDISQESEETRNRYGRNSIGQRCLLARRLVEAGVRLVTIDFPYVDGQKARSWDDHASVWNIFTEMKARLPVLDQVVSAMMDDIYS
;
A
#
# COMPACT_ATOMS: atom_id res chain seq x y z
N MET A 1 -7.46 4.52 -9.39
CA MET A 1 -6.44 3.81 -8.60
C MET A 1 -5.18 4.64 -8.47
N PRO A 2 -4.44 4.55 -7.36
CA PRO A 2 -3.12 5.19 -7.22
C PRO A 2 -2.13 4.57 -8.21
N ALA A 3 -1.16 5.35 -8.67
CA ALA A 3 -0.10 4.84 -9.53
C ALA A 3 0.88 3.93 -8.77
N HIS A 4 1.14 4.25 -7.49
CA HIS A 4 2.07 3.54 -6.62
C HIS A 4 1.44 3.32 -5.23
N VAL A 5 1.45 2.07 -4.76
CA VAL A 5 1.07 1.69 -3.39
C VAL A 5 2.28 1.05 -2.71
N ALA A 6 2.55 1.42 -1.46
CA ALA A 6 3.59 0.78 -0.66
C ALA A 6 3.02 0.22 0.64
N ASN A 7 3.30 -1.06 0.93
CA ASN A 7 2.84 -1.73 2.14
C ASN A 7 3.98 -1.83 3.16
N HIS A 8 3.93 -0.95 4.16
CA HIS A 8 4.83 -0.90 5.31
C HIS A 8 6.33 -0.99 4.97
N VAL A 9 6.82 -0.08 4.10
CA VAL A 9 8.22 -0.03 3.67
C VAL A 9 8.98 1.02 4.48
N ARG A 10 10.16 0.68 5.03
CA ARG A 10 10.94 1.58 5.92
C ARG A 10 11.69 2.70 5.20
N TYR A 11 11.82 2.61 3.88
CA TYR A 11 12.55 3.56 3.04
C TYR A 11 11.74 3.86 1.78
N ASP A 12 10.64 4.57 1.95
CA ASP A 12 9.74 4.96 0.87
C ASP A 12 9.70 6.47 0.70
N GLY A 13 9.12 6.92 -0.42
CA GLY A 13 8.92 8.33 -0.73
C GLY A 13 9.58 8.76 -2.03
N ALA A 14 9.12 9.90 -2.54
CA ALA A 14 9.54 10.44 -3.81
C ALA A 14 10.92 11.14 -3.77
N ALA A 15 11.52 11.29 -2.59
CA ALA A 15 12.75 12.05 -2.38
C ALA A 15 12.72 13.40 -3.14
N TYR A 16 13.64 13.61 -4.08
CA TYR A 16 13.73 14.84 -4.88
C TYR A 16 12.73 14.94 -6.04
N LEU A 17 11.98 13.86 -6.34
CA LEU A 17 10.99 13.82 -7.43
C LEU A 17 9.67 14.55 -7.08
N GLY A 18 9.49 14.95 -5.82
CA GLY A 18 8.37 15.76 -5.37
C GLY A 18 7.16 14.97 -4.85
N SER A 19 6.32 15.62 -4.06
CA SER A 19 5.20 15.00 -3.33
C SER A 19 4.16 14.30 -4.23
N SER A 20 4.03 14.72 -5.49
CA SER A 20 3.11 14.11 -6.45
C SER A 20 3.41 12.65 -6.78
N LEU A 21 4.65 12.19 -6.53
CA LEU A 21 5.10 10.82 -6.76
C LEU A 21 5.21 10.01 -5.46
N GLN A 22 4.69 10.50 -4.34
CA GLN A 22 4.68 9.71 -3.10
C GLN A 22 3.77 8.48 -3.24
N PRO A 23 4.22 7.32 -2.73
CA PRO A 23 3.36 6.15 -2.66
C PRO A 23 2.16 6.41 -1.77
N PHE A 24 1.05 5.75 -2.10
CA PHE A 24 -0.02 5.58 -1.14
C PHE A 24 0.37 4.50 -0.12
N LEU A 25 0.51 4.91 1.15
CA LEU A 25 0.98 4.06 2.22
C LEU A 25 -0.14 3.22 2.84
N VAL A 26 0.05 1.90 2.85
CA VAL A 26 -0.76 0.95 3.61
C VAL A 26 0.06 0.47 4.80
N THR A 27 -0.34 0.88 6.00
CA THR A 27 0.38 0.55 7.24
C THR A 27 -0.24 -0.61 8.01
N ALA A 28 -1.50 -0.94 7.73
CA ALA A 28 -2.21 -2.04 8.38
C ALA A 28 -1.79 -3.40 7.81
N ASP A 29 -1.85 -4.44 8.65
CA ASP A 29 -1.52 -5.82 8.26
C ASP A 29 -2.77 -6.51 7.67
N PRO A 30 -2.75 -6.92 6.39
CA PRO A 30 -3.88 -7.57 5.72
C PRO A 30 -4.21 -8.97 6.25
N ASN A 31 -3.34 -9.57 7.06
CA ASN A 31 -3.63 -10.83 7.73
C ASN A 31 -4.51 -10.67 8.98
N LYS A 32 -4.65 -9.45 9.52
CA LYS A 32 -5.47 -9.23 10.71
C LYS A 32 -6.97 -9.21 10.35
N PRO A 33 -7.85 -9.73 11.23
CA PRO A 33 -9.28 -9.81 10.97
C PRO A 33 -9.94 -8.43 10.79
N ASN A 34 -9.38 -7.39 11.42
CA ASN A 34 -9.86 -6.01 11.33
C ASN A 34 -9.03 -5.16 10.35
N PHE A 35 -8.44 -5.79 9.32
CA PHE A 35 -7.70 -5.03 8.31
C PHE A 35 -8.60 -4.00 7.63
N ARG A 36 -8.22 -2.73 7.79
CA ARG A 36 -8.82 -1.60 7.11
C ARG A 36 -7.73 -0.62 6.76
N VAL A 37 -7.82 -0.05 5.57
CA VAL A 37 -6.90 1.00 5.16
C VAL A 37 -7.45 2.34 5.68
N PRO A 38 -6.66 3.12 6.44
CA PRO A 38 -7.11 4.42 6.93
C PRO A 38 -7.61 5.31 5.77
N ASN A 39 -8.73 6.00 6.02
CA ASN A 39 -9.41 6.91 5.08
C ASN A 39 -10.02 6.28 3.82
N VAL A 40 -9.88 4.97 3.58
CA VAL A 40 -10.57 4.25 2.51
C VAL A 40 -11.95 3.82 3.02
N GLY A 41 -13.01 4.33 2.41
CA GLY A 41 -14.40 3.98 2.77
C GLY A 41 -15.03 4.89 3.82
N ILE A 42 -14.56 6.13 3.94
CA ILE A 42 -15.26 7.18 4.68
C ILE A 42 -16.71 7.25 4.14
N GLU A 43 -17.70 7.04 5.01
CA GLU A 43 -19.13 6.99 4.67
C GLU A 43 -19.54 8.08 3.67
N LYS A 44 -20.45 7.78 2.73
CA LYS A 44 -20.95 8.74 1.71
C LYS A 44 -21.30 10.13 2.28
N ILE A 45 -21.82 10.19 3.52
CA ILE A 45 -22.17 11.45 4.22
C ILE A 45 -20.93 12.29 4.57
N ALA A 46 -19.80 11.63 4.84
CA ALA A 46 -18.53 12.29 5.03
C ALA A 46 -17.81 12.55 3.71
N ALA A 47 -18.10 11.80 2.63
CA ALA A 47 -17.62 12.11 1.27
C ALA A 47 -18.15 13.47 0.77
N ASP A 48 -19.43 13.79 0.97
CA ASP A 48 -19.99 15.11 0.59
C ASP A 48 -19.35 16.27 1.38
N ARG A 49 -19.11 16.04 2.68
CA ARG A 49 -18.37 17.00 3.53
C ARG A 49 -16.90 17.09 3.16
N PHE A 50 -16.30 16.01 2.68
CA PHE A 50 -14.92 15.99 2.21
C PHE A 50 -14.81 16.73 0.87
N GLN A 51 -15.76 16.52 -0.05
CA GLN A 51 -15.86 17.23 -1.31
C GLN A 51 -16.03 18.72 -1.07
N SER A 52 -16.93 19.12 -0.16
CA SER A 52 -17.10 20.53 0.22
C SER A 52 -15.82 21.15 0.77
N ARG A 53 -15.01 20.40 1.53
CA ARG A 53 -13.70 20.87 2.01
C ARG A 53 -12.66 20.93 0.90
N ALA A 54 -12.67 19.98 -0.03
CA ALA A 54 -11.80 19.97 -1.20
C ALA A 54 -12.11 21.16 -2.13
N ASP A 55 -13.40 21.48 -2.31
CA ASP A 55 -13.85 22.61 -3.09
C ASP A 55 -13.43 23.93 -2.42
N LEU A 56 -13.56 24.03 -1.09
CA LEU A 56 -13.11 25.20 -0.33
C LEU A 56 -11.58 25.39 -0.39
N LEU A 57 -10.82 24.30 -0.27
CA LEU A 57 -9.37 24.28 -0.48
C LEU A 57 -9.02 24.76 -1.88
N SER A 58 -9.67 24.21 -2.92
CA SER A 58 -9.46 24.63 -4.30
C SER A 58 -9.75 26.12 -4.51
N GLN A 59 -10.78 26.67 -3.87
CA GLN A 59 -11.11 28.10 -3.92
C GLN A 59 -10.04 28.95 -3.22
N LEU A 60 -9.54 28.51 -2.06
CA LEU A 60 -8.47 29.20 -1.33
C LEU A 60 -7.13 29.14 -2.09
N ASP A 61 -6.82 28.00 -2.71
CA ASP A 61 -5.64 27.82 -3.54
C ASP A 61 -5.73 28.64 -4.83
N GLN A 62 -6.93 28.78 -5.41
CA GLN A 62 -7.18 29.68 -6.54
C GLN A 62 -6.97 31.15 -6.15
N PHE A 63 -7.50 31.58 -5.00
CA PHE A 63 -7.26 32.91 -4.46
C PHE A 63 -5.77 33.17 -4.16
N ARG A 64 -5.04 32.18 -3.64
CA ARG A 64 -3.58 32.27 -3.45
C ARG A 64 -2.82 32.35 -4.77
N ARG A 65 -3.20 31.57 -5.79
CA ARG A 65 -2.59 31.62 -7.13
C ARG A 65 -2.77 32.97 -7.81
N ASP A 66 -3.90 33.64 -7.58
CA ASP A 66 -4.15 34.99 -8.08
C ASP A 66 -3.26 36.04 -7.39
N LEU A 67 -2.73 35.74 -6.20
CA LEU A 67 -1.84 36.61 -5.43
C LEU A 67 -0.34 36.25 -5.56
N ASP A 68 0.00 34.98 -5.77
CA ASP A 68 1.38 34.49 -5.90
C ASP A 68 1.76 34.19 -7.36
N THR A 69 2.64 35.02 -7.93
CA THR A 69 3.29 34.81 -9.24
C THR A 69 4.44 33.77 -9.20
N GLY A 70 4.56 32.99 -8.12
CA GLY A 70 5.64 32.03 -7.86
C GLY A 70 5.25 30.56 -8.14
N ARG A 71 6.02 29.88 -9.01
CA ARG A 71 5.77 28.54 -9.59
C ARG A 71 5.77 27.33 -8.63
N HIS A 72 5.57 27.48 -7.33
CA HIS A 72 5.81 26.41 -6.33
C HIS A 72 4.56 25.75 -5.70
N MET A 73 3.32 26.16 -6.03
CA MET A 73 2.12 25.61 -5.39
C MET A 73 1.32 24.54 -6.16
N LEU A 74 1.65 24.23 -7.42
CA LEU A 74 0.83 23.33 -8.26
C LEU A 74 0.91 21.83 -7.90
N THR A 75 1.89 21.40 -7.11
CA THR A 75 2.20 19.97 -6.89
C THR A 75 1.33 19.34 -5.79
N GLY A 76 0.89 20.13 -4.80
CA GLY A 76 0.04 19.66 -3.69
C GLY A 76 -1.39 19.33 -4.13
N ASP A 77 -1.99 20.16 -4.98
CA ASP A 77 -3.38 20.03 -5.46
C ASP A 77 -3.62 18.69 -6.16
N ARG A 78 -2.73 18.29 -7.08
CA ARG A 78 -2.88 17.06 -7.85
C ARG A 78 -2.72 15.81 -7.00
N PHE A 79 -1.82 15.85 -6.01
CA PHE A 79 -1.66 14.74 -5.06
C PHE A 79 -2.92 14.57 -4.22
N ASN A 80 -3.44 15.66 -3.66
CA ASN A 80 -4.67 15.65 -2.86
C ASN A 80 -5.89 15.19 -3.68
N GLN A 81 -6.08 15.70 -4.90
CA GLN A 81 -7.20 15.29 -5.76
C GLN A 81 -7.12 13.81 -6.14
N ASN A 82 -5.92 13.30 -6.47
CA ASN A 82 -5.74 11.89 -6.78
C ASN A 82 -5.98 11.00 -5.55
N ALA A 83 -5.53 11.42 -4.38
CA ALA A 83 -5.81 10.74 -3.11
C ALA A 83 -7.32 10.73 -2.84
N ILE A 84 -8.03 11.84 -3.00
CA ILE A 84 -9.48 11.93 -2.78
C ILE A 84 -10.24 11.00 -3.72
N ASN A 85 -10.01 11.10 -5.04
CA ASN A 85 -10.66 10.25 -6.03
C ASN A 85 -10.37 8.76 -5.80
N MET A 86 -9.20 8.44 -5.27
CA MET A 86 -8.86 7.08 -4.88
C MET A 86 -9.67 6.61 -3.67
N LEU A 87 -9.72 7.41 -2.59
CA LEU A 87 -10.40 7.06 -1.34
C LEU A 87 -11.92 6.89 -1.51
N THR A 88 -12.51 7.55 -2.52
CA THR A 88 -13.95 7.53 -2.79
C THR A 88 -14.36 6.56 -3.91
N SER A 89 -13.41 5.97 -4.65
CA SER A 89 -13.75 5.08 -5.77
C SER A 89 -14.14 3.67 -5.32
N ASP A 90 -15.26 3.16 -5.85
CA ASP A 90 -15.73 1.77 -5.61
C ASP A 90 -14.69 0.73 -6.02
N ALA A 91 -13.92 0.99 -7.08
CA ALA A 91 -12.85 0.11 -7.54
C ALA A 91 -11.72 -0.01 -6.51
N ALA A 92 -11.30 1.10 -5.89
CA ALA A 92 -10.28 1.07 -4.84
C ALA A 92 -10.82 0.36 -3.58
N LEU A 93 -12.05 0.65 -3.18
CA LEU A 93 -12.69 0.00 -2.03
C LEU A 93 -12.69 -1.52 -2.17
N LYS A 94 -13.11 -2.03 -3.33
CA LYS A 94 -13.10 -3.46 -3.64
C LYS A 94 -11.69 -4.03 -3.69
N ALA A 95 -10.73 -3.31 -4.28
CA ALA A 95 -9.35 -3.78 -4.39
C ALA A 95 -8.68 -3.96 -3.01
N PHE A 96 -8.92 -3.03 -2.07
CA PHE A 96 -8.39 -3.12 -0.71
C PHE A 96 -9.14 -4.11 0.19
N ASP A 97 -10.33 -4.58 -0.20
CA ASP A 97 -11.09 -5.56 0.56
C ASP A 97 -10.58 -6.99 0.30
N ILE A 98 -9.62 -7.42 1.12
CA ILE A 98 -9.06 -8.78 1.08
C ILE A 98 -10.05 -9.85 1.57
N SER A 99 -11.17 -9.48 2.20
CA SER A 99 -12.18 -10.44 2.64
C SER A 99 -12.96 -11.07 1.47
N GLN A 100 -12.88 -10.45 0.28
CA GLN A 100 -13.47 -10.96 -0.95
C GLN A 100 -12.70 -12.17 -1.53
N GLU A 101 -11.51 -12.46 -1.00
CA GLU A 101 -10.72 -13.61 -1.43
C GLU A 101 -11.18 -14.89 -0.72
N SER A 102 -11.22 -15.99 -1.47
CA SER A 102 -11.57 -17.29 -0.92
C SER A 102 -10.59 -17.72 0.18
N GLU A 103 -11.08 -18.51 1.14
CA GLU A 103 -10.18 -19.03 2.19
C GLU A 103 -9.06 -19.89 1.61
N GLU A 104 -9.33 -20.61 0.53
CA GLU A 104 -8.36 -21.43 -0.18
C GLU A 104 -7.23 -20.58 -0.75
N THR A 105 -7.55 -19.51 -1.49
CA THR A 105 -6.57 -18.56 -2.04
C THR A 105 -5.74 -17.94 -0.90
N ARG A 106 -6.40 -17.51 0.17
CA ARG A 106 -5.70 -16.92 1.32
C ARG A 106 -4.79 -17.93 2.03
N ASN A 107 -5.17 -19.20 2.09
CA ASN A 107 -4.34 -20.27 2.65
C ASN A 107 -3.15 -20.61 1.75
N ARG A 108 -3.35 -20.59 0.43
CA ARG A 108 -2.30 -20.85 -0.57
C ARG A 108 -1.14 -19.86 -0.45
N TYR A 109 -1.47 -18.56 -0.41
CA TYR A 109 -0.50 -17.50 -0.14
C TYR A 109 0.10 -17.56 1.29
N GLY A 110 -0.53 -18.28 2.21
CA GLY A 110 -0.12 -18.37 3.61
C GLY A 110 -0.76 -17.29 4.49
N ARG A 111 -1.19 -17.69 5.70
CA ARG A 111 -1.82 -16.84 6.72
C ARG A 111 -0.78 -16.08 7.56
N ASN A 112 0.12 -15.40 6.86
CA ASN A 112 1.14 -14.53 7.44
C ASN A 112 1.10 -13.17 6.74
N SER A 113 1.75 -12.17 7.35
CA SER A 113 1.72 -10.80 6.84
C SER A 113 2.24 -10.68 5.40
N ILE A 114 3.30 -11.42 5.04
CA ILE A 114 3.91 -11.38 3.71
C ILE A 114 2.95 -11.94 2.65
N GLY A 115 2.40 -13.13 2.89
CA GLY A 115 1.47 -13.78 1.96
C GLY A 115 0.23 -12.94 1.71
N GLN A 116 -0.35 -12.39 2.77
CA GLN A 116 -1.54 -11.55 2.62
C GLN A 116 -1.22 -10.18 1.99
N ARG A 117 0.00 -9.65 2.16
CA ARG A 117 0.47 -8.46 1.42
C ARG A 117 0.63 -8.73 -0.07
N CYS A 118 1.18 -9.87 -0.45
CA CYS A 118 1.31 -10.29 -1.85
C CYS A 118 -0.06 -10.54 -2.50
N LEU A 119 -0.99 -11.18 -1.79
CA LEU A 119 -2.37 -11.35 -2.27
C LEU A 119 -3.07 -10.00 -2.46
N LEU A 120 -2.94 -9.08 -1.50
CA LEU A 120 -3.46 -7.72 -1.66
C LEU A 120 -2.82 -7.01 -2.86
N ALA A 121 -1.52 -7.19 -3.08
CA ALA A 121 -0.83 -6.60 -4.22
C ALA A 121 -1.37 -7.13 -5.56
N ARG A 122 -1.67 -8.44 -5.67
CA ARG A 122 -2.36 -9.00 -6.85
C ARG A 122 -3.66 -8.25 -7.13
N ARG A 123 -4.54 -8.14 -6.12
CA ARG A 123 -5.82 -7.43 -6.25
C ARG A 123 -5.66 -5.97 -6.68
N LEU A 124 -4.65 -5.29 -6.14
CA LEU A 124 -4.37 -3.89 -6.49
C LEU A 124 -3.90 -3.76 -7.95
N VAL A 125 -3.04 -4.68 -8.41
CA VAL A 125 -2.57 -4.72 -9.79
C VAL A 125 -3.73 -5.01 -10.75
N GLU A 126 -4.59 -5.97 -10.44
CA GLU A 126 -5.80 -6.28 -11.21
C GLU A 126 -6.77 -5.10 -11.30
N ALA A 127 -6.86 -4.29 -10.23
CA ALA A 127 -7.64 -3.07 -10.22
C ALA A 127 -6.96 -1.90 -10.99
N GLY A 128 -5.72 -2.07 -11.46
CA GLY A 128 -5.00 -1.12 -12.31
C GLY A 128 -3.92 -0.29 -11.60
N VAL A 129 -3.47 -0.68 -10.40
CA VAL A 129 -2.28 -0.09 -9.77
C VAL A 129 -1.04 -0.53 -10.56
N ARG A 130 -0.19 0.44 -10.96
CA ARG A 130 0.96 0.17 -11.83
C ARG A 130 2.19 -0.32 -11.09
N LEU A 131 2.37 0.12 -9.84
CA LEU A 131 3.48 -0.28 -8.99
C LEU A 131 2.96 -0.57 -7.58
N VAL A 132 3.27 -1.76 -7.07
CA VAL A 132 3.04 -2.11 -5.67
C VAL A 132 4.38 -2.51 -5.05
N THR A 133 4.75 -1.85 -3.95
CA THR A 133 5.95 -2.18 -3.17
C THR A 133 5.54 -2.88 -1.89
N ILE A 134 6.19 -3.99 -1.60
CA ILE A 134 5.93 -4.81 -0.41
C ILE A 134 7.25 -4.95 0.35
N ASP A 135 7.21 -4.69 1.65
CA ASP A 135 8.31 -5.10 2.54
C ASP A 135 8.11 -6.55 2.98
N PHE A 136 9.22 -7.29 3.14
CA PHE A 136 9.26 -8.62 3.71
C PHE A 136 9.60 -8.51 5.21
N PRO A 137 8.58 -8.42 6.09
CA PRO A 137 8.77 -8.22 7.51
C PRO A 137 9.38 -9.45 8.19
N TYR A 138 9.66 -9.27 9.47
CA TYR A 138 10.04 -10.33 10.39
C TYR A 138 9.13 -11.56 10.26
N VAL A 139 9.75 -12.74 10.22
CA VAL A 139 9.07 -14.04 10.31
C VAL A 139 9.35 -14.63 11.68
N ASP A 140 8.34 -15.24 12.27
CA ASP A 140 8.49 -15.93 13.56
C ASP A 140 9.61 -16.96 13.50
N GLY A 141 10.49 -16.93 14.50
CA GLY A 141 11.69 -17.77 14.58
C GLY A 141 12.96 -17.12 14.05
N GLN A 142 12.88 -15.94 13.42
CA GLN A 142 14.05 -15.13 13.11
C GLN A 142 14.62 -14.48 14.37
N LYS A 143 15.93 -14.22 14.39
CA LYS A 143 16.55 -13.34 15.40
C LYS A 143 16.84 -11.96 14.82
N ALA A 144 17.17 -11.89 13.53
CA ALA A 144 17.35 -10.64 12.83
C ALA A 144 15.99 -10.02 12.50
N ARG A 145 15.91 -8.68 12.56
CA ARG A 145 14.70 -7.92 12.15
C ARG A 145 14.82 -7.35 10.73
N SER A 146 15.83 -7.79 9.98
CA SER A 146 16.13 -7.38 8.60
C SER A 146 16.63 -8.57 7.79
N TRP A 147 16.72 -8.39 6.48
CA TRP A 147 17.36 -9.32 5.55
C TRP A 147 18.86 -9.11 5.40
N ASP A 148 19.44 -8.22 6.21
CA ASP A 148 20.87 -7.99 6.26
C ASP A 148 21.52 -8.99 7.24
N ASP A 149 22.08 -10.06 6.69
CA ASP A 149 22.73 -11.13 7.44
C ASP A 149 24.26 -10.95 7.57
N HIS A 150 24.81 -9.77 7.25
CA HIS A 150 26.23 -9.50 7.44
C HIS A 150 26.65 -9.47 8.92
N ALA A 151 25.71 -9.24 9.83
CA ALA A 151 26.00 -9.12 11.26
C ALA A 151 26.38 -10.48 11.86
N SER A 152 27.51 -10.53 12.56
CA SER A 152 28.03 -11.75 13.21
C SER A 152 27.19 -12.25 14.40
N VAL A 153 26.10 -11.55 14.75
CA VAL A 153 25.28 -11.82 15.95
C VAL A 153 24.26 -12.94 15.71
N TRP A 154 23.97 -13.28 14.45
CA TRP A 154 23.08 -14.39 14.07
C TRP A 154 23.69 -15.23 12.95
N ASN A 155 23.28 -16.50 12.87
CA ASN A 155 23.76 -17.42 11.85
C ASN A 155 22.76 -17.42 10.68
N ILE A 156 23.24 -17.05 9.48
CA ILE A 156 22.42 -16.98 8.26
C ILE A 156 21.63 -18.26 7.99
N PHE A 157 22.22 -19.45 8.16
CA PHE A 157 21.53 -20.72 7.89
C PHE A 157 20.39 -20.97 8.87
N THR A 158 20.53 -20.51 10.11
CA THR A 158 19.45 -20.56 11.11
C THR A 158 18.33 -19.60 10.73
N GLU A 159 18.66 -18.37 10.33
CA GLU A 159 17.66 -17.38 9.91
C GLU A 159 16.88 -17.86 8.66
N MET A 160 17.59 -18.43 7.68
CA MET A 160 16.98 -18.93 6.43
C MET A 160 15.99 -20.07 6.65
N LYS A 161 16.18 -20.90 7.69
CA LYS A 161 15.19 -21.94 8.05
C LYS A 161 13.84 -21.34 8.45
N ALA A 162 13.81 -20.11 8.95
CA ALA A 162 12.57 -19.40 9.23
C ALA A 162 12.06 -18.64 8.00
N ARG A 163 12.93 -17.95 7.24
CA ARG A 163 12.49 -17.08 6.12
C ARG A 163 12.05 -17.86 4.88
N LEU A 164 12.83 -18.86 4.48
CA LEU A 164 12.68 -19.53 3.18
C LEU A 164 11.34 -20.26 3.04
N PRO A 165 10.80 -20.98 4.04
CA PRO A 165 9.49 -21.62 3.89
C PRO A 165 8.37 -20.62 3.59
N VAL A 166 8.42 -19.44 4.22
CA VAL A 166 7.43 -18.39 3.97
C VAL A 166 7.63 -17.77 2.58
N LEU A 167 8.88 -17.47 2.21
CA LEU A 167 9.18 -16.93 0.88
C LEU A 167 8.75 -17.90 -0.23
N ASP A 168 9.11 -19.17 -0.09
CA ASP A 168 8.81 -20.23 -1.05
C ASP A 168 7.30 -20.39 -1.27
N GLN A 169 6.53 -20.45 -0.18
CA GLN A 169 5.07 -20.53 -0.25
C GLN A 169 4.46 -19.32 -0.99
N VAL A 170 4.87 -18.10 -0.63
CA VAL A 170 4.30 -16.87 -1.17
C VAL A 170 4.66 -16.69 -2.64
N VAL A 171 5.93 -16.93 -3.00
CA VAL A 171 6.41 -16.79 -4.38
C VAL A 171 5.75 -17.83 -5.28
N SER A 172 5.64 -19.09 -4.81
CA SER A 172 4.98 -20.16 -5.56
C SER A 172 3.51 -19.81 -5.84
N ALA A 173 2.76 -19.42 -4.80
CA ALA A 173 1.36 -19.01 -4.96
C ALA A 173 1.20 -17.82 -5.92
N MET A 174 2.11 -16.84 -5.85
CA MET A 174 2.08 -15.69 -6.74
C MET A 174 2.40 -16.05 -8.19
N MET A 175 3.36 -16.96 -8.41
CA MET A 175 3.67 -17.46 -9.75
C MET A 175 2.46 -18.20 -10.34
N ASP A 176 1.85 -19.10 -9.57
CA ASP A 176 0.66 -19.83 -10.01
C ASP A 176 -0.47 -18.88 -10.44
N ASP A 177 -0.75 -17.83 -9.63
CA ASP A 177 -1.80 -16.85 -9.92
C ASP A 177 -1.48 -15.95 -11.14
N ILE A 178 -0.20 -15.70 -11.46
CA ILE A 178 0.19 -14.87 -12.62
C ILE A 178 0.09 -15.64 -13.95
N TYR A 179 0.32 -16.96 -13.91
CA TYR A 179 0.37 -17.81 -15.11
C TYR A 179 -0.91 -18.61 -15.37
N SER A 180 -1.92 -18.50 -14.51
CA SER A 180 -3.24 -19.12 -14.70
C SER A 180 -4.20 -18.26 -15.52
#